data_AF-A0A9D9VB29-F1
#
_entry.id   AF-A0A9D9VB29-F1
#
_cell.length_a   1.000
_cell.length_b   1.000
_cell.length_c   1.000
_cell.angle_alpha   90.00
_cell.angle_beta   90.00
_cell.angle_gamma   90.00
#
_symmetry.space_group_name_H-M   'P 1'
#
loop_
_entity.id
_entity.type
_entity.pdbx_description
1 polymer ?
#
loop_
_entity_poly.entity_id
_entity_poly.type
_entity_poly.pdbx_seq_one_letter_code
_entity_poly.pdbx_strand_id
1 'polypeptide(L)'
;MILDIVFQNDIAISADMVTWEVFVWVCFATLCGTLLALLRRLYTIDWHSKWTYFVLVVSVCGLIIFLNPNGRFARPISERIPFNLYAVTKKHFEEKQEISKERPRCFKVATTSVDSLTVVVVIGEALRPQNMSINGYERSTTPNLERLGAISYDNVYSKYVYTNRSVPHILTRADSANIQYAYTERSFIDVFKAAGYFTTFIANQDAEKSYVYFMNEADTCFRANTSKTVYNFEKWLDEDMLPYYISTINDNSPRQLVLLHCIGSHWWYNSHYSEDYKIYTPVGNN
;
A
#
# COMPACT_ATOMS: atom_id res chain seq x y z
N MET A 1 1.42 6.93 9.58
CA MET A 1 1.81 8.28 9.09
C MET A 1 3.24 8.65 9.46
N ILE A 2 3.61 8.76 10.74
CA ILE A 2 4.99 9.04 11.19
C ILE A 2 5.86 7.77 11.21
N LEU A 3 5.28 6.63 11.61
CA LEU A 3 6.04 5.39 11.84
C LEU A 3 6.31 4.55 10.58
N ASP A 4 5.47 4.68 9.54
CA ASP A 4 5.74 4.03 8.25
C ASP A 4 7.01 4.59 7.60
N ILE A 5 7.28 5.88 7.85
CA ILE A 5 8.50 6.58 7.46
C ILE A 5 9.69 6.07 8.28
N VAL A 6 9.51 5.84 9.59
CA VAL A 6 10.55 5.31 10.51
C VAL A 6 11.07 3.93 10.08
N PHE A 7 10.21 3.02 9.63
CA PHE A 7 10.65 1.69 9.19
C PHE A 7 11.25 1.65 7.77
N GLN A 8 11.10 2.75 7.01
CA GLN A 8 11.68 2.90 5.68
C GLN A 8 12.91 3.81 5.67
N ASN A 9 13.07 4.69 6.65
CA ASN A 9 14.17 5.65 6.76
C ASN A 9 15.19 5.28 7.85
N ASP A 10 16.37 5.89 7.74
CA ASP A 10 17.51 5.72 8.64
C ASP A 10 17.14 5.98 10.13
N ILE A 11 17.85 5.31 11.04
CA ILE A 11 17.67 5.41 12.50
C ILE A 11 17.78 6.87 12.98
N ALA A 12 18.56 7.70 12.27
CA ALA A 12 18.71 9.12 12.55
C ALA A 12 17.40 9.91 12.39
N ILE A 13 16.59 9.64 11.36
CA ILE A 13 15.31 10.32 11.12
C ILE A 13 14.25 9.86 12.12
N SER A 14 14.38 8.62 12.58
CA SER A 14 13.49 8.03 13.58
C SER A 14 13.69 8.63 14.98
N ALA A 15 14.92 9.09 15.28
CA ALA A 15 15.23 9.78 16.53
C ALA A 15 14.56 11.16 16.63
N ASP A 16 14.40 11.88 15.51
CA ASP A 16 13.71 13.18 15.47
C ASP A 16 12.20 13.09 15.77
N MET A 17 11.64 11.88 15.76
CA MET A 17 10.22 11.64 16.05
C MET A 17 9.95 11.38 17.53
N VAL A 18 11.00 11.22 18.35
CA VAL A 18 10.91 11.24 19.82
C VAL A 18 10.89 12.70 20.25
N THR A 19 9.70 13.29 20.23
CA THR A 19 9.55 14.70 20.62
C THR A 19 9.69 14.86 22.13
N TRP A 20 10.09 16.05 22.57
CA TRP A 20 10.23 16.38 23.98
C TRP A 20 8.92 16.15 24.76
N GLU A 21 7.77 16.35 24.12
CA GLU A 21 6.44 16.10 24.69
C GLU A 21 6.22 14.62 25.03
N VAL A 22 6.66 13.70 24.16
CA VAL A 22 6.58 12.25 24.42
C VAL A 22 7.44 11.88 25.61
N PHE A 23 8.66 12.44 25.70
CA PHE A 23 9.55 12.23 26.84
C PHE A 23 8.93 12.72 28.15
N VAL A 24 8.37 13.93 28.17
CA VAL A 24 7.65 14.49 29.33
C VAL A 24 6.47 13.60 29.73
N TRP A 25 5.71 13.09 28.76
CA TRP A 25 4.59 12.18 29.02
C TRP A 25 5.03 10.86 29.64
N VAL A 26 6.12 10.27 29.14
CA VAL A 26 6.68 9.03 29.70
C VAL A 26 7.17 9.26 31.14
N CYS A 27 7.87 10.37 31.39
CA CYS A 27 8.29 10.74 32.74
C CYS A 27 7.09 10.96 33.68
N PHE A 28 6.05 11.65 33.22
CA PHE A 28 4.83 11.88 33.99
C PHE A 28 4.08 10.58 34.29
N ALA A 29 3.89 9.70 33.30
CA ALA A 29 3.25 8.40 33.48
C ALA A 29 4.04 7.51 34.46
N THR A 30 5.37 7.54 34.37
CA THR A 30 6.25 6.80 35.29
C THR A 30 6.17 7.38 36.71
N LEU A 31 6.11 8.70 36.84
CA LEU A 31 5.90 9.37 38.12
C LEU A 31 4.54 9.00 38.72
N CYS A 32 3.45 9.05 37.94
CA CYS A 32 2.13 8.62 38.41
C CYS A 32 2.11 7.14 38.80
N GLY A 33 2.76 6.27 38.03
CA GLY A 33 2.88 4.84 38.33
C GLY A 33 3.66 4.58 39.63
N THR A 34 4.78 5.29 39.83
CA THR A 34 5.55 5.19 41.08
C THR A 34 4.79 5.79 42.26
N LEU A 35 4.08 6.90 42.08
CA LEU A 35 3.23 7.50 43.12
C LEU A 35 2.08 6.56 43.51
N LEU A 36 1.43 5.90 42.55
CA LEU A 36 0.42 4.87 42.81
C LEU A 36 1.01 3.65 43.55
N ALA A 37 2.23 3.22 43.19
CA ALA A 37 2.92 2.14 43.89
C ALA A 37 3.33 2.52 45.32
N LEU A 38 3.70 3.78 45.56
CA LEU A 38 4.01 4.32 46.89
C LEU A 38 2.74 4.51 47.72
N LEU A 39 1.66 5.03 47.13
CA LEU A 39 0.35 5.10 47.76
C LEU A 39 -0.19 3.71 48.11
N ARG A 40 0.06 2.69 47.28
CA ARG A 40 -0.20 1.28 47.58
C ARG A 40 0.60 0.77 48.78
N ARG A 41 1.82 1.27 48.99
CA ARG A 41 2.65 0.92 50.17
C ARG A 41 2.12 1.57 51.44
N LEU A 42 1.44 2.71 51.33
CA LEU A 42 0.91 3.49 52.46
C LEU A 42 -0.56 3.16 52.79
N TYR A 43 -1.35 2.75 51.80
CA TYR A 43 -2.72 2.28 51.95
C TYR A 43 -2.78 0.78 51.65
N THR A 44 -2.97 -0.04 52.68
CA THR A 44 -3.30 -1.47 52.55
C THR A 44 -4.68 -1.61 51.92
N ILE A 45 -4.76 -1.45 50.60
CA ILE A 45 -5.93 -1.82 49.81
C ILE A 45 -6.12 -3.33 50.00
N ASP A 46 -7.26 -3.77 50.52
CA ASP A 46 -7.56 -5.19 50.68
C ASP A 46 -7.95 -5.79 49.32
N TRP A 47 -6.97 -6.44 48.68
CA TRP A 47 -7.11 -6.99 47.34
C TRP A 47 -7.96 -8.27 47.29
N HIS A 48 -8.41 -8.80 48.42
CA HIS A 48 -9.22 -10.02 48.48
C HIS A 48 -10.73 -9.77 48.23
N SER A 49 -11.11 -8.53 47.91
CA SER A 49 -12.47 -8.22 47.48
C SER A 49 -12.78 -8.82 46.11
N LYS A 50 -13.96 -9.42 45.93
CA LYS A 50 -14.42 -9.97 44.64
C LYS A 50 -14.35 -8.96 43.48
N TRP A 51 -14.37 -7.66 43.80
CA TRP A 51 -14.26 -6.57 42.83
C TRP A 51 -12.89 -6.43 42.18
N THR A 52 -11.79 -6.76 42.87
CA THR A 52 -10.44 -6.67 42.27
C THR A 52 -10.26 -7.73 41.20
N TYR A 53 -10.69 -8.97 41.48
CA TYR A 53 -10.71 -10.06 40.50
C TYR A 53 -11.62 -9.73 39.31
N PHE A 54 -12.79 -9.15 39.56
CA PHE A 54 -13.69 -8.70 38.49
C PHE A 54 -13.03 -7.65 37.59
N VAL A 55 -12.43 -6.60 38.15
CA VAL A 55 -11.74 -5.55 37.38
C VAL A 55 -10.56 -6.12 36.61
N LEU A 56 -9.80 -7.03 37.19
CA LEU A 56 -8.64 -7.65 36.55
C LEU A 56 -9.07 -8.55 35.39
N VAL A 57 -10.11 -9.36 35.56
CA VAL A 57 -10.69 -10.19 34.50
C VAL A 57 -11.25 -9.31 33.38
N VAL A 58 -12.02 -8.26 33.69
CA VAL A 58 -12.55 -7.33 32.68
C VAL A 58 -11.42 -6.61 31.95
N SER A 59 -10.34 -6.23 32.64
CA SER A 59 -9.16 -5.59 32.03
C SER A 59 -8.41 -6.55 31.10
N VAL A 60 -8.24 -7.81 31.50
CA VAL A 60 -7.60 -8.85 30.67
C VAL A 60 -8.47 -9.22 29.48
N CYS A 61 -9.78 -9.44 29.67
CA CYS A 61 -10.72 -9.69 28.58
C CYS A 61 -10.80 -8.50 27.62
N GLY A 62 -10.81 -7.28 28.15
CA GLY A 62 -10.68 -6.05 27.37
C GLY A 62 -9.40 -6.09 26.53
N LEU A 63 -8.24 -6.27 27.16
CA LEU A 63 -6.96 -6.34 26.47
C LEU A 63 -6.94 -7.43 25.37
N ILE A 64 -7.51 -8.61 25.61
CA ILE A 64 -7.58 -9.70 24.61
C ILE A 64 -8.46 -9.31 23.42
N ILE A 65 -9.66 -8.76 23.67
CA ILE A 65 -10.57 -8.28 22.61
C ILE A 65 -9.91 -7.14 21.83
N PHE A 66 -9.13 -6.28 22.50
CA PHE A 66 -8.45 -5.12 21.90
C PHE A 66 -7.15 -5.46 21.16
N LEU A 67 -6.41 -6.49 21.58
CA LEU A 67 -5.23 -7.02 20.87
C LEU A 67 -5.61 -7.89 19.66
N ASN A 68 -6.85 -8.37 19.63
CA ASN A 68 -7.40 -9.16 18.53
C ASN A 68 -8.71 -8.55 18.01
N PRO A 69 -8.69 -7.28 17.58
CA PRO A 69 -9.91 -6.61 17.20
C PRO A 69 -10.38 -7.22 15.88
N ASN A 70 -11.47 -7.97 15.94
CA ASN A 70 -12.06 -8.63 14.77
C ASN A 70 -13.24 -7.81 14.21
N GLY A 71 -13.41 -7.86 12.90
CA GLY A 71 -14.51 -7.20 12.21
C GLY A 71 -14.39 -5.67 12.19
N ARG A 72 -15.53 -4.97 12.33
CA ARG A 72 -15.66 -3.53 12.07
C ARG A 72 -14.80 -2.59 12.92
N PHE A 73 -14.30 -3.06 14.06
CA PHE A 73 -13.50 -2.23 14.98
C PHE A 73 -11.99 -2.39 14.80
N ALA A 74 -11.54 -3.36 13.98
CA ALA A 74 -10.13 -3.63 13.75
C ALA A 74 -9.35 -2.40 13.26
N ARG A 75 -9.77 -1.84 12.13
CA ARG A 75 -9.11 -0.71 11.46
C ARG A 75 -9.15 0.60 12.27
N PRO A 76 -10.32 1.04 12.80
CA PRO A 76 -10.38 2.26 13.61
C PRO A 76 -9.50 2.24 14.85
N ILE A 77 -9.26 1.05 15.44
CA ILE A 77 -8.37 0.88 16.59
C ILE A 77 -6.92 0.86 16.13
N SER A 78 -6.60 0.08 15.09
CA SER A 78 -5.23 -0.08 14.58
C SER A 78 -4.64 1.19 13.96
N GLU A 79 -5.46 2.19 13.63
CA GLU A 79 -4.98 3.46 13.07
C GLU A 79 -4.72 4.54 14.14
N ARG A 80 -5.06 4.28 15.41
CA ARG A 80 -4.86 5.23 16.52
C ARG A 80 -3.64 4.90 17.37
N ILE A 81 -2.95 5.94 17.87
CA ILE A 81 -1.84 5.78 18.83
C ILE A 81 -2.41 5.27 20.17
N PRO A 82 -1.74 4.32 20.87
CA PRO A 82 -0.45 3.69 20.50
C PRO A 82 -0.59 2.44 19.62
N PHE A 83 -1.80 1.95 19.36
CA PHE A 83 -2.04 0.69 18.63
C PHE A 83 -1.53 0.67 17.20
N ASN A 84 -1.48 1.84 16.56
CA ASN A 84 -0.87 2.02 15.25
C ASN A 84 0.58 1.54 15.20
N LEU A 85 1.35 1.71 16.28
CA LEU A 85 2.71 1.21 16.35
C LEU A 85 2.74 -0.31 16.23
N TYR A 86 1.89 -1.01 16.98
CA TYR A 86 1.79 -2.46 16.92
C TYR A 86 1.29 -2.93 15.55
N ALA A 87 0.25 -2.31 15.01
CA ALA A 87 -0.36 -2.69 13.74
C ALA A 87 0.58 -2.50 12.54
N VAL A 88 1.26 -1.35 12.46
CA VAL A 88 2.26 -1.06 11.41
C VAL A 88 3.44 -2.03 11.52
N THR A 89 3.95 -2.25 12.73
CA THR A 89 5.05 -3.20 12.96
C THR A 89 4.65 -4.60 12.54
N LYS A 90 3.46 -5.07 12.96
CA LYS A 90 2.92 -6.38 12.55
C LYS A 90 2.79 -6.47 11.03
N LYS A 91 2.18 -5.47 10.38
CA LYS A 91 2.04 -5.41 8.91
C LYS A 91 3.40 -5.50 8.22
N HIS A 92 4.41 -4.76 8.70
CA HIS A 92 5.76 -4.79 8.16
C HIS A 92 6.41 -6.19 8.24
N PHE A 93 6.27 -6.88 9.38
CA PHE A 93 6.77 -8.25 9.52
C PHE A 93 6.01 -9.24 8.62
N GLU A 94 4.71 -9.08 8.47
CA GLU A 94 3.90 -9.89 7.56
C GLU A 94 4.30 -9.65 6.09
N GLU A 95 4.53 -8.40 5.68
CA GLU A 95 5.05 -8.06 4.34
C GLU A 95 6.40 -8.74 4.10
N LYS A 96 7.35 -8.61 5.03
CA LYS A 96 8.66 -9.28 4.94
C LYS A 96 8.55 -10.80 4.84
N GLN A 97 7.61 -11.40 5.57
CA GLN A 97 7.36 -12.83 5.50
C GLN A 97 6.82 -13.26 4.14
N GLU A 98 5.92 -12.48 3.52
CA GLU A 98 5.41 -12.81 2.19
C GLU A 98 6.42 -12.60 1.06
N ILE A 99 7.28 -11.58 1.20
CA ILE A 99 8.39 -11.29 0.27
C ILE A 99 9.42 -12.42 0.32
N SER A 100 9.73 -12.95 1.51
CA SER A 100 10.76 -13.99 1.66
C SER A 100 10.33 -15.37 1.17
N LYS A 101 9.03 -15.60 0.96
CA LYS A 101 8.54 -16.86 0.40
C LYS A 101 9.02 -17.04 -1.03
N GLU A 102 9.71 -18.14 -1.26
CA GLU A 102 10.10 -18.53 -2.61
C GLU A 102 8.87 -18.92 -3.44
N ARG A 103 8.86 -18.43 -4.68
CA ARG A 103 7.87 -18.78 -5.69
C ARG A 103 8.60 -19.30 -6.93
N PRO A 104 8.16 -20.44 -7.51
CA PRO A 104 8.76 -21.00 -8.71
C PRO A 104 8.62 -20.05 -9.89
N ARG A 105 9.62 -20.09 -10.79
CA ARG A 105 9.56 -19.44 -12.10
C ARG A 105 8.62 -20.20 -13.01
N CYS A 106 7.89 -19.46 -13.85
CA CYS A 106 7.04 -20.05 -14.89
C CYS A 106 7.79 -20.38 -16.20
N PHE A 107 9.10 -20.13 -16.26
CA PHE A 107 9.93 -20.31 -17.45
C PHE A 107 11.29 -20.91 -17.08
N LYS A 108 11.96 -21.54 -18.07
CA LYS A 108 13.33 -22.07 -17.93
C LYS A 108 14.39 -21.06 -18.37
N VAL A 109 14.14 -20.40 -19.50
CA VAL A 109 15.03 -19.42 -20.12
C VAL A 109 14.17 -18.29 -20.67
N ALA A 110 14.62 -17.04 -20.49
CA ALA A 110 14.02 -15.87 -21.11
C ALA A 110 15.16 -15.10 -21.81
N THR A 111 14.95 -14.76 -23.09
CA THR A 111 15.92 -14.00 -23.89
C THR A 111 15.19 -12.97 -24.72
N THR A 112 15.91 -11.90 -25.11
CA THR A 112 15.44 -10.91 -26.06
C THR A 112 16.53 -10.62 -27.07
N SER A 113 16.13 -10.39 -28.32
CA SER A 113 17.02 -9.99 -29.42
C SER A 113 17.06 -8.47 -29.63
N VAL A 114 16.32 -7.70 -28.82
CA VAL A 114 16.21 -6.25 -28.97
C VAL A 114 17.36 -5.56 -28.24
N ASP A 115 18.12 -4.72 -28.93
CA ASP A 115 19.29 -4.06 -28.31
C ASP A 115 18.88 -3.03 -27.25
N SER A 116 17.89 -2.19 -27.55
CA SER A 116 17.33 -1.23 -26.60
C SER A 116 15.82 -1.09 -26.72
N LEU A 117 15.13 -1.20 -25.57
CA LEU A 117 13.68 -1.01 -25.48
C LEU A 117 13.25 -0.72 -24.04
N THR A 118 12.53 0.38 -23.84
CA THR A 118 11.82 0.68 -22.59
C THR A 118 10.36 0.29 -22.73
N VAL A 119 9.89 -0.57 -21.84
CA VAL A 119 8.49 -0.99 -21.73
C VAL A 119 7.91 -0.38 -20.46
N VAL A 120 6.81 0.36 -20.61
CA VAL A 120 6.09 0.96 -19.48
C VAL A 120 4.73 0.29 -19.35
N VAL A 121 4.43 -0.24 -18.17
CA VAL A 121 3.15 -0.88 -17.85
C VAL A 121 2.45 -0.06 -16.79
N VAL A 122 1.29 0.51 -17.13
CA VAL A 122 0.47 1.28 -16.19
C VAL A 122 -0.67 0.38 -15.69
N ILE A 123 -0.63 0.05 -14.41
CA ILE A 123 -1.68 -0.69 -13.71
C ILE A 123 -2.63 0.35 -13.11
N GLY A 124 -3.79 0.52 -13.74
CA GLY A 124 -4.83 1.43 -13.28
C GLY A 124 -5.65 0.87 -12.11
N GLU A 125 -6.51 1.72 -11.53
CA GLU A 125 -7.40 1.39 -10.42
C GLU A 125 -8.81 1.96 -10.67
N ALA A 126 -9.83 1.13 -10.48
CA ALA A 126 -11.27 1.40 -10.60
C ALA A 126 -11.83 2.08 -11.88
N LEU A 127 -10.98 2.44 -12.87
CA LEU A 127 -11.41 3.00 -14.15
C LEU A 127 -12.27 2.01 -14.96
N ARG A 128 -13.33 2.49 -15.60
CA ARG A 128 -14.23 1.67 -16.43
C ARG A 128 -14.15 2.09 -17.90
N PRO A 129 -14.12 1.13 -18.84
CA PRO A 129 -13.98 1.43 -20.28
C PRO A 129 -15.15 2.25 -20.84
N GLN A 130 -16.36 2.05 -20.30
CA GLN A 130 -17.58 2.77 -20.70
C GLN A 130 -17.54 4.28 -20.40
N ASN A 131 -16.58 4.74 -19.59
CA ASN A 131 -16.43 6.15 -19.21
C ASN A 131 -15.24 6.82 -19.92
N MET A 132 -14.64 6.17 -20.93
CA MET A 132 -13.53 6.70 -21.72
C MET A 132 -14.02 7.18 -23.09
N SER A 133 -13.76 8.45 -23.45
CA SER A 133 -14.21 9.00 -24.75
C SER A 133 -13.60 8.31 -25.95
N ILE A 134 -12.37 7.79 -25.81
CA ILE A 134 -11.71 6.99 -26.85
C ILE A 134 -12.46 5.68 -27.16
N ASN A 135 -13.38 5.26 -26.29
CA ASN A 135 -14.28 4.12 -26.47
C ASN A 135 -15.72 4.54 -26.82
N GLY A 136 -15.95 5.80 -27.20
CA GLY A 136 -17.27 6.32 -27.58
C GLY A 136 -18.10 6.91 -26.44
N TYR A 137 -17.53 7.14 -25.25
CA TYR A 137 -18.22 7.89 -24.20
C TYR A 137 -18.45 9.34 -24.60
N GLU A 138 -19.65 9.87 -24.34
CA GLU A 138 -20.10 11.18 -24.83
C GLU A 138 -19.28 12.38 -24.30
N ARG A 139 -18.65 12.23 -23.13
CA ARG A 139 -17.83 13.30 -22.52
C ARG A 139 -16.37 13.05 -22.85
N SER A 140 -15.65 14.09 -23.28
CA SER A 140 -14.20 14.05 -23.53
C SER A 140 -13.42 13.80 -22.24
N THR A 141 -13.20 12.53 -21.90
CA THR A 141 -12.51 12.09 -20.68
C THR A 141 -11.08 11.61 -20.96
N THR A 142 -10.75 11.33 -22.22
CA THR A 142 -9.41 10.90 -22.64
C THR A 142 -8.81 11.75 -23.79
N PRO A 143 -8.92 13.09 -23.77
CA PRO A 143 -8.50 13.94 -24.89
C PRO A 143 -7.02 13.82 -25.25
N ASN A 144 -6.15 13.57 -24.26
CA ASN A 144 -4.72 13.39 -24.50
C ASN A 144 -4.40 12.06 -25.22
N LEU A 145 -5.12 10.99 -24.89
CA LEU A 145 -4.94 9.69 -25.57
C LEU A 145 -5.44 9.75 -27.02
N GLU A 146 -6.56 10.42 -27.25
CA GLU A 146 -7.10 10.64 -28.60
C GLU A 146 -6.15 11.47 -29.46
N ARG A 147 -5.58 12.55 -28.90
CA ARG A 147 -4.60 13.40 -29.60
C ARG A 147 -3.34 12.63 -29.98
N LEU A 148 -2.89 11.71 -29.13
CA LEU A 148 -1.72 10.87 -29.39
C LEU A 148 -2.01 9.72 -30.38
N GLY A 149 -3.28 9.53 -30.78
CA GLY A 149 -3.66 8.41 -31.64
C GLY A 149 -3.48 7.05 -30.95
N ALA A 150 -3.71 7.00 -29.63
CA ALA A 150 -3.57 5.76 -28.87
C ALA A 150 -4.52 4.67 -29.40
N ILE A 151 -4.03 3.43 -29.44
CA ILE A 151 -4.86 2.27 -29.75
C ILE A 151 -5.62 1.88 -28.48
N SER A 152 -6.95 1.89 -28.56
CA SER A 152 -7.81 1.44 -27.47
C SER A 152 -8.41 0.07 -27.78
N TYR A 153 -8.51 -0.76 -26.73
CA TYR A 153 -9.25 -2.02 -26.75
C TYR A 153 -10.46 -1.84 -25.84
N ASP A 154 -11.64 -1.70 -26.43
CA ASP A 154 -12.90 -1.41 -25.73
C ASP A 154 -13.58 -2.68 -25.18
N ASN A 155 -13.27 -3.85 -25.73
CA ASN A 155 -13.81 -5.14 -25.33
C ASN A 155 -12.86 -5.92 -24.38
N VAL A 156 -12.55 -5.32 -23.22
CA VAL A 156 -11.66 -5.89 -22.20
C VAL A 156 -12.37 -5.97 -20.85
N TYR A 157 -12.23 -7.11 -20.16
CA TYR A 157 -12.88 -7.35 -18.87
C TYR A 157 -11.87 -7.80 -17.81
N SER A 158 -12.00 -7.29 -16.59
CA SER A 158 -11.28 -7.82 -15.45
C SER A 158 -11.95 -9.11 -14.96
N LYS A 159 -11.14 -10.10 -14.54
CA LYS A 159 -11.66 -11.33 -13.91
C LYS A 159 -12.25 -11.05 -12.53
N TYR A 160 -11.64 -10.14 -11.78
CA TYR A 160 -12.01 -9.77 -10.43
C TYR A 160 -12.31 -8.27 -10.33
N VAL A 161 -13.05 -7.91 -9.29
CA VAL A 161 -13.44 -6.52 -8.96
C VAL A 161 -12.65 -5.94 -7.79
N TYR A 162 -11.72 -6.73 -7.22
CA TYR A 162 -10.89 -6.33 -6.08
C TYR A 162 -9.41 -6.36 -6.47
N THR A 163 -8.69 -5.29 -6.19
CA THR A 163 -7.27 -5.09 -6.51
C THR A 163 -6.40 -6.24 -6.01
N ASN A 164 -6.63 -6.71 -4.78
CA ASN A 164 -5.91 -7.83 -4.16
C ASN A 164 -6.09 -9.19 -4.85
N ARG A 165 -7.01 -9.29 -5.82
CA ARG A 165 -7.16 -10.45 -6.71
C ARG A 165 -6.81 -10.14 -8.15
N SER A 166 -7.15 -8.94 -8.63
CA SER A 166 -6.89 -8.51 -10.00
C SER A 166 -5.39 -8.36 -10.27
N VAL A 167 -4.63 -7.67 -9.41
CA VAL A 167 -3.20 -7.41 -9.65
C VAL A 167 -2.40 -8.72 -9.73
N PRO A 168 -2.52 -9.67 -8.78
CA PRO A 168 -1.87 -10.97 -8.92
C PRO A 168 -2.23 -11.73 -10.20
N HIS A 169 -3.48 -11.63 -10.64
CA HIS A 169 -3.94 -12.28 -11.87
C HIS A 169 -3.43 -11.59 -13.14
N ILE A 170 -3.22 -10.27 -13.13
CA ILE A 170 -2.63 -9.52 -14.26
C ILE A 170 -1.13 -9.82 -14.40
N LEU A 171 -0.44 -9.97 -13.26
CA LEU A 171 1.02 -10.08 -13.23
C LEU A 171 1.54 -11.49 -13.55
N THR A 172 0.69 -12.51 -13.55
CA THR A 172 1.08 -13.94 -13.67
C THR A 172 0.39 -14.60 -14.86
N ARG A 173 0.61 -15.91 -15.06
CA ARG A 173 -0.13 -16.71 -16.06
C ARG A 173 -1.47 -17.21 -15.55
N ALA A 174 -2.00 -16.66 -14.46
CA ALA A 174 -3.31 -17.03 -13.97
C ALA A 174 -4.37 -16.81 -15.05
N ASP A 175 -5.25 -17.78 -15.20
CA ASP A 175 -6.39 -17.71 -16.10
C ASP A 175 -7.65 -18.28 -15.43
N SER A 176 -8.75 -18.39 -16.18
CA SER A 176 -10.00 -18.89 -15.63
C SER A 176 -9.96 -20.36 -15.20
N ALA A 177 -9.00 -21.15 -15.68
CA ALA A 177 -8.82 -22.55 -15.30
C ALA A 177 -7.74 -22.74 -14.21
N ASN A 178 -6.75 -21.86 -14.16
CA ASN A 178 -5.55 -21.97 -13.33
C ASN A 178 -5.38 -20.75 -12.41
N ILE A 179 -6.41 -20.46 -11.61
CA ILE A 179 -6.45 -19.29 -10.73
C ILE A 179 -5.34 -19.28 -9.66
N GLN A 180 -4.81 -20.45 -9.30
CA GLN A 180 -3.78 -20.61 -8.26
C GLN A 180 -2.46 -19.92 -8.63
N TYR A 181 -2.14 -19.83 -9.93
CA TYR A 181 -0.90 -19.21 -10.40
C TYR A 181 -0.81 -17.74 -10.03
N ALA A 182 -1.93 -17.08 -9.76
CA ALA A 182 -1.94 -15.71 -9.23
C ALA A 182 -1.10 -15.56 -7.96
N TYR A 183 -0.95 -16.62 -7.15
CA TYR A 183 -0.29 -16.54 -5.84
C TYR A 183 0.92 -17.47 -5.69
N THR A 184 1.06 -18.45 -6.60
CA THR A 184 2.02 -19.56 -6.45
C THR A 184 3.22 -19.49 -7.38
N GLU A 185 3.30 -18.54 -8.31
CA GLU A 185 4.46 -18.36 -9.19
C GLU A 185 4.96 -16.91 -9.18
N ARG A 186 6.14 -16.71 -9.77
CA ARG A 186 6.66 -15.36 -10.04
C ARG A 186 5.88 -14.66 -11.15
N SER A 187 5.94 -13.33 -11.17
CA SER A 187 5.29 -12.52 -12.20
C SER A 187 6.08 -12.47 -13.51
N PHE A 188 5.51 -11.82 -14.52
CA PHE A 188 6.23 -11.47 -15.74
C PHE A 188 7.41 -10.52 -15.50
N ILE A 189 7.50 -9.85 -14.34
CA ILE A 189 8.66 -9.02 -13.99
C ILE A 189 9.93 -9.89 -13.96
N ASP A 190 9.85 -11.10 -13.37
CA ASP A 190 10.97 -12.05 -13.35
C ASP A 190 11.36 -12.52 -14.76
N VAL A 191 10.41 -12.60 -15.69
CA VAL A 191 10.67 -12.93 -17.11
C VAL A 191 11.51 -11.83 -17.77
N PHE A 192 11.09 -10.57 -17.61
CA PHE A 192 11.82 -9.41 -18.16
C PHE A 192 13.22 -9.30 -17.55
N LYS A 193 13.33 -9.47 -16.24
CA LYS A 193 14.61 -9.48 -15.53
C LYS A 193 15.54 -10.58 -16.04
N ALA A 194 15.03 -11.79 -16.21
CA ALA A 194 15.80 -12.89 -16.78
C ALA A 194 16.19 -12.66 -18.25
N ALA A 195 15.41 -11.89 -19.02
CA ALA A 195 15.74 -11.46 -20.37
C ALA A 195 16.73 -10.26 -20.41
N GLY A 196 17.21 -9.78 -19.26
CA GLY A 196 18.20 -8.71 -19.16
C GLY A 196 17.63 -7.29 -19.18
N TYR A 197 16.36 -7.11 -18.80
CA TYR A 197 15.79 -5.79 -18.54
C TYR A 197 16.10 -5.36 -17.10
N PHE A 198 16.42 -4.07 -16.92
CA PHE A 198 16.36 -3.44 -15.61
C PHE A 198 14.90 -3.17 -15.26
N THR A 199 14.46 -3.62 -14.09
CA THR A 199 13.05 -3.63 -13.71
C THR A 199 12.77 -2.68 -12.54
N THR A 200 11.77 -1.82 -12.71
CA THR A 200 11.36 -0.83 -11.70
C THR A 200 9.87 -0.93 -11.43
N PHE A 201 9.48 -0.97 -10.17
CA PHE A 201 8.08 -0.89 -9.75
C PHE A 201 7.84 0.41 -8.97
N ILE A 202 7.00 1.30 -9.48
CA ILE A 202 6.62 2.55 -8.81
C ILE A 202 5.15 2.44 -8.42
N ALA A 203 4.86 2.48 -7.13
CA ALA A 203 3.51 2.34 -6.61
C ALA A 203 3.03 3.63 -5.94
N ASN A 204 1.83 4.05 -6.28
CA ASN A 204 1.10 5.11 -5.59
C ASN A 204 -0.06 4.56 -4.74
N GLN A 205 -0.09 3.24 -4.53
CA GLN A 205 -1.09 2.56 -3.71
C GLN A 205 -0.40 1.88 -2.52
N ASP A 206 -1.15 1.65 -1.44
CA ASP A 206 -0.70 0.83 -0.33
C ASP A 206 -0.23 -0.55 -0.82
N ALA A 207 0.84 -1.08 -0.23
CA ALA A 207 1.17 -2.48 -0.49
C ALA A 207 0.19 -3.37 0.24
N GLU A 208 -0.21 -4.41 -0.47
CA GLU A 208 -1.12 -5.43 -0.01
C GLU A 208 -0.39 -6.77 0.02
N LYS A 209 -0.72 -7.57 1.02
CA LYS A 209 -0.11 -8.89 1.25
C LYS A 209 -0.13 -9.77 0.00
N SER A 210 -1.20 -9.63 -0.80
CA SER A 210 -1.46 -10.42 -2.00
C SER A 210 -0.52 -10.16 -3.18
N TYR A 211 0.18 -9.02 -3.24
CA TYR A 211 1.06 -8.67 -4.37
C TYR A 211 2.36 -7.95 -3.98
N VAL A 212 2.60 -7.66 -2.70
CA VAL A 212 3.84 -6.98 -2.24
C VAL A 212 5.11 -7.69 -2.68
N TYR A 213 5.07 -9.02 -2.80
CA TYR A 213 6.20 -9.81 -3.29
C TYR A 213 6.50 -9.56 -4.77
N PHE A 214 5.49 -9.29 -5.62
CA PHE A 214 5.72 -8.91 -7.02
C PHE A 214 6.37 -7.53 -7.15
N MET A 215 6.01 -6.59 -6.27
CA MET A 215 6.68 -5.28 -6.22
C MET A 215 8.18 -5.45 -5.92
N ASN A 216 8.53 -6.42 -5.07
CA ASN A 216 9.90 -6.74 -4.66
C ASN A 216 10.59 -7.77 -5.59
N GLU A 217 9.96 -8.22 -6.67
CA GLU A 217 10.64 -8.97 -7.74
C GLU A 217 11.48 -8.04 -8.63
N ALA A 218 11.05 -6.79 -8.75
CA ALA A 218 11.75 -5.74 -9.48
C ALA A 218 13.13 -5.43 -8.86
N ASP A 219 14.06 -4.91 -9.66
CA ASP A 219 15.37 -4.46 -9.19
C ASP A 219 15.26 -3.25 -8.27
N THR A 220 14.30 -2.37 -8.56
CA THR A 220 13.98 -1.20 -7.72
C THR A 220 12.48 -1.09 -7.49
N CYS A 221 12.10 -0.68 -6.28
CA CYS A 221 10.71 -0.46 -5.89
C CYS A 221 10.58 0.90 -5.19
N PHE A 222 9.77 1.79 -5.75
CA PHE A 222 9.44 3.10 -5.17
C PHE A 222 7.98 3.12 -4.69
N ARG A 223 7.75 3.74 -3.54
CA ARG A 223 6.41 4.02 -3.01
C ARG A 223 6.25 5.53 -2.99
N ALA A 224 5.49 6.07 -3.93
CA ALA A 224 5.37 7.52 -4.14
C ALA A 224 4.70 8.22 -2.96
N ASN A 225 3.72 7.57 -2.34
CA ASN A 225 2.98 8.09 -1.19
C ASN A 225 2.94 7.07 -0.05
N THR A 226 3.91 7.16 0.87
CA THR A 226 4.03 6.26 2.03
C THR A 226 3.16 6.69 3.22
N SER A 227 2.67 7.94 3.21
CA SER A 227 1.83 8.52 4.26
C SER A 227 0.33 8.49 3.95
N LYS A 228 -0.04 8.24 2.69
CA LYS A 228 -1.45 8.17 2.26
C LYS A 228 -2.03 6.82 2.60
N THR A 229 -3.24 6.86 3.16
CA THR A 229 -4.06 5.68 3.40
C THR A 229 -5.45 5.96 2.86
N VAL A 230 -6.27 4.91 2.77
CA VAL A 230 -7.66 4.98 2.29
C VAL A 230 -8.57 5.91 3.12
N TYR A 231 -8.13 6.38 4.29
CA TYR A 231 -8.83 7.39 5.12
C TYR A 231 -8.12 8.76 5.14
N ASN A 232 -7.07 8.93 4.34
CA ASN A 232 -6.49 10.23 4.06
C ASN A 232 -7.28 10.88 2.91
N PHE A 233 -8.09 11.88 3.26
CA PHE A 233 -8.98 12.57 2.34
C PHE A 233 -8.35 13.77 1.62
N GLU A 234 -7.05 14.00 1.84
CA GLU A 234 -6.28 15.00 1.09
C GLU A 234 -6.04 14.54 -0.34
N LYS A 235 -5.50 15.43 -1.19
CA LYS A 235 -5.10 15.08 -2.55
C LYS A 235 -4.12 13.89 -2.55
N TRP A 236 -4.37 12.96 -3.47
CA TRP A 236 -3.59 11.75 -3.68
C TRP A 236 -3.51 11.52 -5.19
N LEU A 237 -2.45 12.02 -5.80
CA LEU A 237 -2.35 12.20 -7.24
C LEU A 237 -1.32 11.24 -7.83
N ASP A 238 -1.61 10.64 -8.97
CA ASP A 238 -0.67 9.74 -9.66
C ASP A 238 0.54 10.46 -10.26
N GLU A 239 0.49 11.80 -10.37
CA GLU A 239 1.63 12.63 -10.77
C GLU A 239 2.79 12.55 -9.76
N ASP A 240 2.53 12.17 -8.51
CA ASP A 240 3.56 11.96 -7.48
C ASP A 240 4.55 10.83 -7.86
N MET A 241 4.18 9.96 -8.81
CA MET A 241 5.08 8.94 -9.36
C MET A 241 6.06 9.48 -10.41
N LEU A 242 5.77 10.63 -11.03
CA LEU A 242 6.55 11.14 -12.17
C LEU A 242 8.03 11.40 -11.86
N PRO A 243 8.43 11.94 -10.69
CA PRO A 243 9.84 12.11 -10.37
C PRO A 243 10.63 10.80 -10.39
N TYR A 244 10.06 9.73 -9.83
CA TYR A 244 10.67 8.39 -9.84
C TYR A 244 10.73 7.80 -11.25
N TYR A 245 9.66 7.99 -12.03
CA TYR A 245 9.59 7.55 -13.42
C TYR A 245 10.66 8.22 -14.28
N ILE A 246 10.76 9.56 -14.22
CA ILE A 246 11.75 10.35 -14.96
C ILE A 246 13.17 9.95 -14.55
N SER A 247 13.42 9.78 -13.24
CA SER A 247 14.71 9.30 -12.75
C SER A 247 15.06 7.92 -13.30
N THR A 248 14.08 7.02 -13.40
CA THR A 248 14.29 5.65 -13.89
C THR A 248 14.62 5.64 -15.38
N ILE A 249 13.84 6.33 -16.21
CA ILE A 249 14.05 6.30 -17.67
C ILE A 249 15.31 7.04 -18.13
N ASN A 250 15.82 7.95 -17.31
CA ASN A 250 17.07 8.66 -17.56
C ASN A 250 18.31 7.88 -17.11
N ASP A 251 18.13 6.81 -16.32
CA ASP A 251 19.19 5.86 -16.05
C ASP A 251 19.44 5.08 -17.34
N ASN A 252 20.62 5.21 -17.95
CA ASN A 252 20.95 4.76 -19.32
C ASN A 252 21.00 3.22 -19.50
N SER A 253 20.12 2.49 -18.84
CA SER A 253 19.91 1.06 -19.05
C SER A 253 19.34 0.83 -20.45
N PRO A 254 19.98 -0.01 -21.30
CA PRO A 254 19.52 -0.20 -22.67
C PRO A 254 18.12 -0.82 -22.73
N ARG A 255 17.75 -1.64 -21.74
CA ARG A 255 16.46 -2.33 -21.67
C ARG A 255 15.83 -2.07 -20.31
N GLN A 256 14.60 -1.57 -20.30
CA GLN A 256 13.90 -1.22 -19.07
C GLN A 256 12.47 -1.72 -19.07
N LEU A 257 12.02 -2.22 -17.92
CA LEU A 257 10.60 -2.44 -17.63
C LEU A 257 10.23 -1.56 -16.45
N VAL A 258 9.30 -0.63 -16.65
CA VAL A 258 8.82 0.27 -15.60
C VAL A 258 7.33 0.04 -15.38
N LEU A 259 6.96 -0.41 -14.18
CA LEU A 259 5.57 -0.58 -13.77
C LEU A 259 5.14 0.63 -12.94
N LEU A 260 4.02 1.24 -13.32
CA LEU A 260 3.36 2.31 -12.57
C LEU A 260 2.04 1.77 -12.01
N HIS A 261 1.90 1.68 -10.70
CA HIS A 261 0.68 1.23 -10.05
C HIS A 261 -0.07 2.41 -9.45
N CYS A 262 -1.12 2.82 -10.15
CA CYS A 262 -1.89 4.04 -9.92
C CYS A 262 -2.92 3.88 -8.80
N ILE A 263 -3.23 4.98 -8.10
CA ILE A 263 -4.46 5.08 -7.29
C ILE A 263 -5.69 5.33 -8.17
N GLY A 264 -5.51 5.92 -9.36
CA GLY A 264 -6.52 5.96 -10.42
C GLY A 264 -7.84 6.58 -9.98
N SER A 265 -8.94 5.91 -10.31
CA SER A 265 -10.32 6.34 -10.01
C SER A 265 -10.88 5.69 -8.74
N HIS A 266 -10.03 5.43 -7.75
CA HIS A 266 -10.43 4.82 -6.48
C HIS A 266 -11.48 5.67 -5.74
N TRP A 267 -12.16 5.08 -4.75
CA TRP A 267 -13.19 5.78 -4.00
C TRP A 267 -12.60 6.98 -3.25
N TRP A 268 -13.43 8.00 -3.05
CA TRP A 268 -13.04 9.38 -2.73
C TRP A 268 -12.54 10.18 -3.96
N TYR A 269 -13.23 10.06 -5.10
CA TYR A 269 -12.86 10.57 -6.42
C TYR A 269 -12.23 11.97 -6.44
N ASN A 270 -12.78 12.91 -5.65
CA ASN A 270 -12.32 14.31 -5.59
C ASN A 270 -10.86 14.49 -5.09
N SER A 271 -10.22 13.48 -4.49
CA SER A 271 -8.79 13.54 -4.12
C SER A 271 -7.84 13.18 -5.26
N HIS A 272 -8.33 12.52 -6.32
CA HIS A 272 -7.48 11.88 -7.34
C HIS A 272 -7.25 12.73 -8.60
N TYR A 273 -7.65 14.00 -8.57
CA TYR A 273 -7.38 14.95 -9.63
C TYR A 273 -7.09 16.35 -9.06
N SER A 274 -6.22 17.12 -9.71
CA SER A 274 -5.98 18.54 -9.39
C SER A 274 -7.11 19.43 -9.93
N GLU A 275 -7.22 20.67 -9.47
CA GLU A 275 -8.32 21.56 -9.90
C GLU A 275 -8.31 21.82 -11.42
N ASP A 276 -7.14 21.75 -12.08
CA ASP A 276 -7.02 21.90 -13.54
C ASP A 276 -7.77 20.80 -14.32
N TYR A 277 -7.97 19.63 -13.70
CA TYR A 277 -8.72 18.51 -14.28
C TYR A 277 -10.19 18.47 -13.83
N LYS A 278 -10.67 19.46 -13.08
CA LYS A 278 -12.06 19.58 -12.65
C LYS A 278 -12.96 20.18 -13.74
N ILE A 279 -13.07 19.48 -14.86
CA ILE A 279 -13.79 19.95 -16.05
C ILE A 279 -15.32 19.83 -15.89
N TYR A 280 -15.80 18.74 -15.28
CA TYR A 280 -17.23 18.45 -15.16
C TYR A 280 -17.75 18.83 -13.77
N THR A 281 -18.77 19.70 -13.72
CA THR A 281 -19.38 20.19 -12.48
C THR A 281 -20.92 20.13 -12.57
N PRO A 282 -21.64 20.06 -11.43
CA PRO A 282 -21.13 19.95 -10.06
C PRO A 282 -20.47 18.60 -9.79
N VAL A 283 -19.56 18.56 -8.80
CA VAL A 283 -18.93 17.31 -8.33
C VAL A 283 -19.75 16.75 -7.17
N GLY A 284 -19.85 15.41 -7.08
CA GLY A 284 -20.51 14.77 -5.96
C GLY A 284 -19.76 14.99 -4.65
N ASN A 285 -20.51 15.15 -3.55
CA ASN A 285 -19.92 14.98 -2.22
C ASN A 285 -19.63 13.50 -2.04
N ASN A 286 -18.35 13.15 -1.87
CA ASN A 286 -17.91 11.78 -1.61
C ASN A 286 -18.56 11.20 -0.35
#